data_AF-A0A9D0NX80-F1
#
_entry.id   AF-A0A9D0NX80-F1
#
_cell.length_a   1.000
_cell.length_b   1.000
_cell.length_c   1.000
_cell.angle_alpha   90.00
_cell.angle_beta   90.00
_cell.angle_gamma   90.00
#
_symmetry.space_group_name_H-M   'P 1'
#
loop_
_entity.id
_entity.type
_entity.pdbx_description
1 polymer ?
#
loop_
_entity_poly.entity_id
_entity_poly.type
_entity_poly.pdbx_seq_one_letter_code
_entity_poly.pdbx_strand_id
1 'polypeptide(L)'
;MTRFRSVSRFALPALGLAMALGSFTPRAGAIATGTTADESRPEVQLADIATPPPGAPRDTVARVGDQYITFSYISTMLNSSAIVGLSIPTFGTPERDQVRLTLLDKMISANLLYLDAVKNGVDKTPQYRQDMQRFSDAVLASVYKNNYVSAEIEVTQQEIQDYFDNHIAAGTEFSDEVRAGIEARLRKQKFTARMHALHDRLREGARVIINEAELDPEDDQVRDASDVIATIDGKDITWEEVRIPLSTPRNAGSRENRLEALNRLLDIRLMTLKARQAGLEQDPVYRARINEYRKTHLINIYRDDLFGQWEPDDATLRAYYTANRDRIMVNELRKVRMVVLETEQEARDVRSRIESGEITLFQAVADYSIAPDADKTLGDIGWVKKDTGFPELDRVTFALGPDEISDPVQSPAGWHLVQVTDMRDAVYDDIEDETTRQATRRRYIDEKLDAYVINLRTHEFPVEVYDDVFFKLAQQEVDWYRKVSEKTQKSPEEIIEDLRKLKK
;
A
#
# COMPACT_ATOMS: atom_id res chain seq x y z
N MET A 1 8.00 -12.99 -26.78
CA MET A 1 7.03 -12.70 -25.70
C MET A 1 7.50 -11.47 -24.93
N THR A 2 7.15 -10.26 -25.36
CA THR A 2 7.34 -9.04 -24.55
C THR A 2 6.34 -7.99 -25.03
N ARG A 3 5.09 -8.09 -24.55
CA ARG A 3 4.09 -7.03 -24.78
C ARG A 3 4.54 -5.83 -23.97
N PHE A 4 4.87 -4.73 -24.64
CA PHE A 4 4.95 -3.40 -24.03
C PHE A 4 3.64 -3.14 -23.30
N ARG A 5 3.67 -3.27 -21.97
CA ARG A 5 2.54 -2.92 -21.11
C ARG A 5 2.41 -1.40 -21.17
N SER A 6 1.40 -0.93 -21.90
CA SER A 6 0.72 0.33 -21.65
C SER A 6 0.62 0.52 -20.13
N VAL A 7 1.24 1.58 -19.62
CA VAL A 7 1.12 1.99 -18.22
C VAL A 7 -0.34 2.30 -17.98
N SER A 8 -0.97 1.44 -17.18
CA SER A 8 -2.34 1.43 -16.68
C SER A 8 -3.05 2.80 -16.74
N ARG A 9 -3.98 2.97 -17.70
CA ARG A 9 -4.74 4.22 -17.91
C ARG A 9 -5.90 4.47 -16.94
N PHE A 10 -6.29 3.53 -16.07
CA PHE A 10 -7.54 3.69 -15.28
C PHE A 10 -7.55 3.13 -13.84
N ALA A 11 -6.42 2.66 -13.28
CA ALA A 11 -6.42 1.96 -11.97
C ALA A 11 -5.84 2.76 -10.79
N LEU A 12 -6.28 4.01 -10.58
CA LEU A 12 -5.73 4.89 -9.52
C LEU A 12 -6.64 5.31 -8.35
N PRO A 13 -8.00 5.20 -8.36
CA PRO A 13 -8.78 5.75 -7.24
C PRO A 13 -8.75 4.89 -5.95
N ALA A 14 -8.20 3.67 -5.98
CA ALA A 14 -8.14 2.81 -4.79
C ALA A 14 -6.81 2.93 -4.01
N LEU A 15 -5.75 3.48 -4.62
CA LEU A 15 -4.40 3.44 -4.05
C LEU A 15 -4.18 4.49 -2.95
N GLY A 16 -4.78 5.67 -3.10
CA GLY A 16 -4.60 6.81 -2.19
C GLY A 16 -5.24 6.53 -0.83
N LEU A 17 -6.51 6.12 -0.83
CA LEU A 17 -7.20 5.73 0.40
C LEU A 17 -6.54 4.51 1.06
N ALA A 18 -6.14 3.49 0.31
CA ALA A 18 -5.46 2.31 0.89
C ALA A 18 -4.19 2.68 1.69
N MET A 19 -3.39 3.64 1.22
CA MET A 19 -2.23 4.14 1.98
C MET A 19 -2.65 4.91 3.24
N ALA A 20 -3.68 5.75 3.18
CA ALA A 20 -4.21 6.45 4.35
C ALA A 20 -4.84 5.49 5.39
N LEU A 21 -5.22 4.26 4.98
CA LEU A 21 -5.82 3.23 5.83
C LEU A 21 -4.83 2.25 6.47
N GLY A 22 -3.53 2.36 6.14
CA GLY A 22 -2.49 1.40 6.54
C GLY A 22 -2.22 1.29 8.05
N SER A 23 -2.60 2.29 8.84
CA SER A 23 -2.33 2.37 10.29
C SER A 23 -3.51 1.93 11.18
N PHE A 24 -4.69 1.70 10.63
CA PHE A 24 -5.84 1.29 11.46
C PHE A 24 -5.77 -0.19 11.82
N THR A 25 -5.80 -0.49 13.11
CA THR A 25 -5.94 -1.86 13.60
C THR A 25 -7.40 -2.33 13.40
N PRO A 26 -7.64 -3.55 12.89
CA PRO A 26 -9.00 -4.04 12.70
C PRO A 26 -9.69 -4.24 14.05
N ARG A 27 -10.94 -3.77 14.17
CA ARG A 27 -11.75 -3.97 15.36
C ARG A 27 -12.31 -5.40 15.42
N ALA A 28 -11.94 -6.17 16.43
CA ALA A 28 -12.77 -7.29 16.88
C ALA A 28 -13.92 -6.69 17.73
N GLY A 29 -15.16 -6.70 17.23
CA GLY A 29 -16.34 -6.39 18.04
C GLY A 29 -17.05 -5.05 17.77
N ALA A 30 -17.40 -4.76 16.52
CA ALA A 30 -18.41 -3.73 16.20
C ALA A 30 -19.50 -4.21 15.24
N ILE A 31 -19.73 -5.52 15.19
CA ILE A 31 -20.92 -6.09 14.59
C ILE A 31 -21.42 -7.06 15.64
N ALA A 32 -22.68 -6.90 16.04
CA ALA A 32 -23.33 -7.75 17.02
C ALA A 32 -23.11 -9.22 16.60
N THR A 33 -22.22 -9.91 17.30
CA THR A 33 -22.10 -11.34 17.19
C THR A 33 -23.41 -11.90 17.74
N GLY A 34 -24.22 -12.49 16.87
CA GLY A 34 -25.21 -13.47 17.28
C GLY A 34 -24.45 -14.62 17.94
N THR A 35 -24.24 -14.49 19.25
CA THR A 35 -23.52 -15.45 20.07
C THR A 35 -24.53 -16.36 20.76
N THR A 36 -24.14 -17.63 20.85
CA THR A 36 -24.64 -18.69 21.72
C THR A 36 -25.61 -18.26 22.82
N ALA A 37 -26.69 -19.04 22.91
CA ALA A 37 -27.75 -18.98 23.90
C ALA A 37 -27.28 -18.60 25.32
N ASP A 38 -27.76 -17.46 25.79
CA ASP A 38 -27.97 -17.14 27.20
C ASP A 38 -29.36 -16.50 27.31
N GLU A 39 -30.32 -17.28 27.79
CA GLU A 39 -31.72 -16.90 27.99
C GLU A 39 -31.83 -15.98 29.22
N SER A 40 -31.56 -14.67 29.06
CA SER A 40 -32.13 -13.60 29.91
C SER A 40 -31.65 -12.20 29.53
N ARG A 41 -31.77 -11.82 28.24
CA ARG A 41 -31.73 -10.39 27.84
C ARG A 41 -33.12 -9.93 27.44
N PRO A 42 -33.55 -8.71 27.86
CA PRO A 42 -34.80 -8.14 27.40
C PRO A 42 -34.76 -8.03 25.88
N GLU A 43 -35.77 -8.63 25.25
CA GLU A 43 -35.96 -8.69 23.81
C GLU A 43 -36.01 -7.25 23.26
N VAL A 44 -34.93 -6.83 22.59
CA VAL A 44 -34.94 -5.60 21.81
C VAL A 44 -35.85 -5.87 20.62
N GLN A 45 -37.05 -5.28 20.65
CA GLN A 45 -37.98 -5.33 19.52
C GLN A 45 -37.25 -4.87 18.25
N LEU A 46 -37.40 -5.65 17.18
CA LEU A 46 -36.96 -5.35 15.81
C LEU A 46 -37.63 -4.05 15.34
N ALA A 47 -37.08 -2.91 15.73
CA ALA A 47 -37.45 -1.60 15.22
C ALA A 47 -36.43 -1.19 14.14
N ASP A 48 -36.95 -1.08 12.92
CA ASP A 48 -36.40 -0.43 11.73
C ASP A 48 -35.06 -0.95 11.16
N ILE A 49 -35.18 -1.81 10.14
CA ILE A 49 -34.10 -2.03 9.16
C ILE A 49 -33.78 -0.67 8.52
N ALA A 50 -32.70 -0.03 8.94
CA ALA A 50 -32.26 1.23 8.37
C ALA A 50 -31.98 1.03 6.87
N THR A 51 -32.82 1.62 6.00
CA THR A 51 -32.54 1.68 4.56
C THR A 51 -31.78 2.96 4.24
N PRO A 52 -30.84 2.94 3.27
CA PRO A 52 -30.17 4.15 2.82
C PRO A 52 -31.19 5.25 2.47
N PRO A 53 -30.92 6.52 2.81
CA PRO A 53 -31.87 7.61 2.57
C PRO A 53 -32.16 7.77 1.07
N PRO A 54 -33.35 8.26 0.68
CA PRO A 54 -33.68 8.54 -0.72
C PRO A 54 -32.61 9.44 -1.37
N GLY A 55 -32.08 9.00 -2.51
CA GLY A 55 -31.01 9.72 -3.23
C GLY A 55 -29.58 9.23 -2.93
N ALA A 56 -29.40 8.31 -1.96
CA ALA A 56 -28.11 7.64 -1.75
C ALA A 56 -27.69 6.87 -3.02
N PRO A 57 -26.38 6.75 -3.31
CA PRO A 57 -25.89 5.89 -4.36
C PRO A 57 -26.45 4.47 -4.23
N ARG A 58 -26.76 3.85 -5.38
CA ARG A 58 -27.12 2.41 -5.41
C ARG A 58 -25.99 1.63 -4.73
N ASP A 59 -26.35 0.63 -3.92
CA ASP A 59 -25.44 -0.26 -3.18
C ASP A 59 -24.74 0.32 -1.93
N THR A 60 -25.21 1.46 -1.42
CA THR A 60 -24.70 2.06 -0.17
C THR A 60 -24.81 1.07 1.01
N VAL A 61 -23.68 0.85 1.70
CA VAL A 61 -23.55 -0.03 2.88
C VAL A 61 -23.21 0.72 4.16
N ALA A 62 -22.76 1.97 4.07
CA ALA A 62 -22.64 2.85 5.24
C ALA A 62 -22.69 4.32 4.85
N ARG A 63 -22.96 5.17 5.84
CA ARG A 63 -22.95 6.62 5.75
C ARG A 63 -22.24 7.22 6.97
N VAL A 64 -21.34 8.17 6.73
CA VAL A 64 -20.63 8.93 7.78
C VAL A 64 -20.84 10.41 7.48
N GLY A 65 -21.68 11.09 8.27
CA GLY A 65 -22.12 12.45 7.91
C GLY A 65 -22.75 12.48 6.52
N ASP A 66 -22.20 13.27 5.60
CA ASP A 66 -22.62 13.35 4.19
C ASP A 66 -21.85 12.40 3.25
N GLN A 67 -20.94 11.57 3.79
CA GLN A 67 -20.11 10.65 3.03
C GLN A 67 -20.74 9.27 2.93
N TYR A 68 -21.08 8.84 1.71
CA TYR A 68 -21.59 7.49 1.43
C TYR A 68 -20.45 6.51 1.14
N ILE A 69 -20.59 5.28 1.64
CA ILE A 69 -19.70 4.15 1.36
C ILE A 69 -20.52 3.08 0.62
N THR A 70 -20.03 2.69 -0.56
CA THR A 70 -20.68 1.76 -1.48
C THR A 70 -20.02 0.39 -1.45
N PHE A 71 -20.81 -0.68 -1.59
CA PHE A 71 -20.29 -2.05 -1.67
C PHE A 71 -19.33 -2.20 -2.86
N SER A 72 -19.69 -1.62 -4.02
CA SER A 72 -18.85 -1.63 -5.21
C SER A 72 -17.47 -1.00 -5.01
N TYR A 73 -17.37 0.04 -4.18
CA TYR A 73 -16.08 0.66 -3.87
C TYR A 73 -15.23 -0.25 -2.97
N ILE A 74 -15.83 -0.91 -1.97
CA ILE A 74 -15.14 -1.91 -1.13
C ILE A 74 -14.62 -3.06 -1.98
N SER A 75 -15.47 -3.63 -2.87
CA SER A 75 -15.04 -4.69 -3.79
C SER A 75 -13.94 -4.21 -4.75
N THR A 76 -13.99 -2.95 -5.20
CA THR A 76 -12.94 -2.38 -6.06
C THR A 76 -11.61 -2.26 -5.30
N MET A 77 -11.63 -1.82 -4.04
CA MET A 77 -10.42 -1.77 -3.22
C MET A 77 -9.88 -3.19 -2.96
N LEU A 78 -10.73 -4.12 -2.54
CA LEU A 78 -10.33 -5.51 -2.25
C LEU A 78 -9.68 -6.19 -3.45
N ASN A 79 -10.20 -5.97 -4.66
CA ASN A 79 -9.67 -6.56 -5.89
C ASN A 79 -8.53 -5.74 -6.51
N SER A 80 -8.18 -4.58 -5.93
CA SER A 80 -7.03 -3.81 -6.36
C SER A 80 -5.75 -4.38 -5.72
N SER A 81 -4.64 -4.38 -6.46
CA SER A 81 -3.33 -4.80 -5.95
C SER A 81 -2.73 -3.83 -4.90
N ALA A 82 -3.55 -2.95 -4.33
CA ALA A 82 -3.16 -1.81 -3.52
C ALA A 82 -3.21 -2.06 -2.02
N ILE A 83 -3.88 -3.13 -1.58
CA ILE A 83 -4.04 -3.42 -0.16
C ILE A 83 -2.79 -4.16 0.31
N VAL A 84 -1.80 -3.41 0.77
CA VAL A 84 -0.57 -3.93 1.36
C VAL A 84 -0.91 -4.68 2.65
N GLY A 85 -0.46 -5.94 2.77
CA GLY A 85 -0.51 -6.72 4.01
C GLY A 85 -1.78 -7.52 4.28
N LEU A 86 -2.76 -7.55 3.37
CA LEU A 86 -3.92 -8.45 3.47
C LEU A 86 -3.86 -9.52 2.38
N SER A 87 -3.82 -10.80 2.77
CA SER A 87 -4.08 -11.90 1.84
C SER A 87 -5.53 -11.81 1.39
N ILE A 88 -5.78 -11.70 0.10
CA ILE A 88 -7.15 -11.68 -0.45
C ILE A 88 -7.69 -13.11 -0.34
N PRO A 89 -8.69 -13.38 0.52
CA PRO A 89 -9.23 -14.73 0.65
C PRO A 89 -10.02 -15.10 -0.60
N THR A 90 -10.16 -16.42 -0.82
CA THR A 90 -10.88 -16.99 -1.96
C THR A 90 -12.30 -16.42 -2.06
N PHE A 91 -12.83 -16.35 -3.28
CA PHE A 91 -14.19 -15.89 -3.49
C PHE A 91 -15.23 -16.72 -2.75
N GLY A 92 -16.21 -16.03 -2.15
CA GLY A 92 -17.35 -16.63 -1.47
C GLY A 92 -17.04 -17.27 -0.12
N THR A 93 -15.86 -17.03 0.46
CA THR A 93 -15.54 -17.52 1.80
C THR A 93 -15.88 -16.49 2.89
N PRO A 94 -16.23 -16.93 4.11
CA PRO A 94 -16.47 -16.04 5.25
C PRO A 94 -15.27 -15.13 5.58
N GLU A 95 -14.04 -15.61 5.37
CA GLU A 95 -12.82 -14.83 5.61
C GLU A 95 -12.77 -13.60 4.70
N ARG A 96 -13.27 -13.72 3.47
CA ARG A 96 -13.33 -12.59 2.53
C ARG A 96 -14.30 -11.52 3.00
N ASP A 97 -15.44 -11.92 3.55
CA ASP A 97 -16.40 -10.98 4.14
C ASP A 97 -15.81 -10.28 5.36
N GLN A 98 -15.05 -10.99 6.20
CA GLN A 98 -14.33 -10.37 7.30
C GLN A 98 -13.32 -9.31 6.83
N VAL A 99 -12.62 -9.56 5.73
CA VAL A 99 -11.73 -8.55 5.11
C VAL A 99 -12.54 -7.37 4.58
N ARG A 100 -13.68 -7.58 3.93
CA ARG A 100 -14.56 -6.48 3.47
C ARG A 100 -15.09 -5.64 4.63
N LEU A 101 -15.50 -6.26 5.73
CA LEU A 101 -15.95 -5.57 6.94
C LEU A 101 -14.81 -4.74 7.58
N THR A 102 -13.59 -5.29 7.58
CA THR A 102 -12.40 -4.56 8.01
C THR A 102 -12.16 -3.33 7.12
N LEU A 103 -12.30 -3.46 5.81
CA LEU A 103 -12.17 -2.33 4.88
C LEU A 103 -13.29 -1.31 5.09
N LEU A 104 -14.52 -1.75 5.34
CA LEU A 104 -15.64 -0.87 5.67
C LEU A 104 -15.34 -0.04 6.92
N ASP A 105 -14.88 -0.66 8.01
CA ASP A 105 -14.54 0.05 9.24
C ASP A 105 -13.40 1.05 9.01
N LYS A 106 -12.36 0.65 8.27
CA LYS A 106 -11.26 1.55 7.86
C LYS A 106 -11.77 2.75 7.06
N MET A 107 -12.67 2.54 6.10
CA MET A 107 -13.27 3.62 5.32
C MET A 107 -14.13 4.56 6.17
N ILE A 108 -14.87 4.02 7.15
CA ILE A 108 -15.62 4.83 8.11
C ILE A 108 -14.65 5.72 8.88
N SER A 109 -13.56 5.16 9.41
CA SER A 109 -12.51 5.89 10.13
C SER A 109 -11.87 7.00 9.28
N ALA A 110 -11.55 6.73 8.02
CA ALA A 110 -11.04 7.76 7.11
C ALA A 110 -12.06 8.87 6.81
N ASN A 111 -13.35 8.53 6.69
CA ASN A 111 -14.39 9.54 6.51
C ASN A 111 -14.55 10.41 7.75
N LEU A 112 -14.45 9.84 8.95
CA LEU A 112 -14.48 10.59 10.21
C LEU A 112 -13.32 11.58 10.29
N LEU A 113 -12.09 11.13 10.02
CA LEU A 113 -10.92 12.00 9.98
C LEU A 113 -11.04 13.10 8.91
N TYR A 114 -11.59 12.77 7.74
CA TYR A 114 -11.82 13.77 6.69
C TYR A 114 -12.80 14.85 7.14
N LEU A 115 -13.96 14.47 7.69
CA LEU A 115 -14.96 15.42 8.15
C LEU A 115 -14.43 16.28 9.29
N ASP A 116 -13.65 15.69 10.19
CA ASP A 116 -13.03 16.41 11.28
C ASP A 116 -11.94 17.38 10.81
N ALA A 117 -11.13 16.99 9.81
CA ALA A 117 -10.18 17.90 9.17
C ALA A 117 -10.88 19.10 8.53
N VAL A 118 -12.02 18.89 7.87
CA VAL A 118 -12.86 19.98 7.31
C VAL A 118 -13.43 20.85 8.42
N LYS A 119 -13.94 20.26 9.51
CA LYS A 119 -14.46 20.98 10.68
C LYS A 119 -13.39 21.89 11.29
N ASN A 120 -12.15 21.42 11.36
CA ASN A 120 -10.99 22.17 11.86
C ASN A 120 -10.36 23.12 10.81
N GLY A 121 -10.94 23.22 9.61
CA GLY A 121 -10.53 24.19 8.59
C GLY A 121 -9.21 23.89 7.91
N VAL A 122 -8.74 22.63 7.95
CA VAL A 122 -7.51 22.20 7.28
C VAL A 122 -7.60 22.48 5.76
N ASP A 123 -8.80 22.39 5.19
CA ASP A 123 -9.11 22.65 3.78
C ASP A 123 -8.95 24.13 3.38
N LYS A 124 -8.87 25.04 4.37
CA LYS A 124 -8.70 26.49 4.17
C LYS A 124 -7.26 26.94 4.35
N THR A 125 -6.40 26.07 4.87
CA THR A 125 -4.99 26.39 5.12
C THR A 125 -4.26 26.78 3.82
N PRO A 126 -3.28 27.70 3.87
CA PRO A 126 -2.47 28.03 2.70
C PRO A 126 -1.76 26.81 2.10
N GLN A 127 -1.22 25.93 2.96
CA GLN A 127 -0.55 24.70 2.55
C GLN A 127 -1.48 23.81 1.71
N TYR A 128 -2.66 23.48 2.23
CA TYR A 128 -3.60 22.62 1.50
C TYR A 128 -4.04 23.23 0.16
N ARG A 129 -4.35 24.54 0.14
CA ARG A 129 -4.75 25.23 -1.10
C ARG A 129 -3.64 25.21 -2.15
N GLN A 130 -2.40 25.43 -1.74
CA GLN A 130 -1.25 25.39 -2.63
C GLN A 130 -1.01 23.98 -3.18
N ASP A 131 -1.08 22.96 -2.33
CA ASP A 131 -0.91 21.56 -2.73
C ASP A 131 -2.00 21.11 -3.70
N MET A 132 -3.26 21.45 -3.42
CA MET A 132 -4.38 21.20 -4.32
C MET A 132 -4.22 21.89 -5.67
N GLN A 133 -3.73 23.14 -5.69
CA GLN A 133 -3.48 23.86 -6.93
C GLN A 133 -2.35 23.22 -7.75
N ARG A 134 -1.24 22.87 -7.10
CA ARG A 134 -0.10 22.19 -7.77
C ARG A 134 -0.52 20.85 -8.35
N PHE A 135 -1.27 20.06 -7.59
CA PHE A 135 -1.80 18.79 -8.08
C PHE A 135 -2.79 18.97 -9.22
N SER A 136 -3.70 19.94 -9.11
CA SER A 136 -4.64 20.30 -10.19
C SER A 136 -3.91 20.68 -11.48
N ASP A 137 -2.92 21.57 -11.38
CA ASP A 137 -2.11 22.00 -12.52
C ASP A 137 -1.43 20.82 -13.22
N ALA A 138 -0.85 19.89 -12.44
CA ALA A 138 -0.19 18.69 -12.96
C ALA A 138 -1.17 17.71 -13.62
N VAL A 139 -2.36 17.52 -13.05
CA VAL A 139 -3.40 16.65 -13.65
C VAL A 139 -3.89 17.26 -14.96
N LEU A 140 -4.19 18.57 -14.99
CA LEU A 140 -4.62 19.26 -16.20
C LEU A 140 -3.59 19.20 -17.32
N ALA A 141 -2.32 19.48 -17.01
CA ALA A 141 -1.24 19.35 -17.97
C ALA A 141 -1.14 17.91 -18.51
N SER A 142 -1.31 16.91 -17.65
CA SER A 142 -1.32 15.51 -18.05
C SER A 142 -2.51 15.16 -18.96
N VAL A 143 -3.72 15.60 -18.63
CA VAL A 143 -4.92 15.34 -19.43
C VAL A 143 -4.79 16.02 -20.79
N TYR A 144 -4.35 17.28 -20.82
CA TYR A 144 -4.08 18.00 -22.06
C TYR A 144 -3.05 17.27 -22.91
N LYS A 145 -1.86 17.00 -22.36
CA LYS A 145 -0.81 16.24 -23.07
C LYS A 145 -1.33 14.93 -23.63
N ASN A 146 -2.10 14.18 -22.85
CA ASN A 146 -2.69 12.93 -23.30
C ASN A 146 -3.64 13.17 -24.47
N ASN A 147 -4.56 14.14 -24.41
CA ASN A 147 -5.47 14.42 -25.52
C ASN A 147 -4.74 14.75 -26.84
N TYR A 148 -3.52 15.31 -26.79
CA TYR A 148 -2.71 15.58 -28.00
C TYR A 148 -1.78 14.44 -28.41
N VAL A 149 -1.19 13.73 -27.45
CA VAL A 149 -0.10 12.78 -27.71
C VAL A 149 -0.55 11.31 -27.67
N SER A 150 -1.70 11.02 -27.05
CA SER A 150 -2.16 9.65 -26.74
C SER A 150 -2.80 8.88 -27.88
N ALA A 151 -3.05 9.51 -29.04
CA ALA A 151 -3.43 8.77 -30.25
C ALA A 151 -2.37 7.71 -30.55
N GLU A 152 -2.80 6.51 -30.91
CA GLU A 152 -1.87 5.40 -31.19
C GLU A 152 -0.81 5.86 -32.19
N ILE A 153 0.47 5.63 -31.84
CA ILE A 153 1.58 5.89 -32.75
C ILE A 153 1.72 4.64 -33.60
N GLU A 154 1.00 4.66 -34.71
CA GLU A 154 1.08 3.62 -35.72
C GLU A 154 2.46 3.66 -36.39
N VAL A 155 3.04 2.49 -36.57
CA VAL A 155 4.24 2.27 -37.37
C VAL A 155 3.87 1.21 -38.39
N THR A 156 3.92 1.59 -39.66
CA THR A 156 3.53 0.71 -40.75
C THR A 156 4.64 -0.31 -41.05
N GLN A 157 4.27 -1.45 -41.62
CA GLN A 157 5.26 -2.45 -42.04
C GLN A 157 6.25 -1.88 -43.07
N GLN A 158 5.80 -0.94 -43.91
CA GLN A 158 6.66 -0.25 -44.87
C GLN A 158 7.72 0.60 -44.16
N GLU A 159 7.35 1.39 -43.14
CA GLU A 159 8.32 2.19 -42.39
C GLU A 159 9.37 1.34 -41.68
N ILE A 160 8.98 0.16 -41.18
CA ILE A 160 9.93 -0.79 -40.57
C ILE A 160 10.90 -1.31 -41.63
N GLN A 161 10.38 -1.70 -42.80
CA GLN A 161 11.19 -2.21 -43.90
C GLN A 161 12.16 -1.12 -44.40
N ASP A 162 11.67 0.10 -44.64
CA ASP A 162 12.48 1.23 -45.06
C ASP A 162 13.56 1.56 -44.02
N TYR A 163 13.24 1.49 -42.73
CA TYR A 163 14.24 1.70 -41.68
C TYR A 163 15.31 0.61 -41.71
N PHE A 164 14.92 -0.66 -41.86
CA PHE A 164 15.84 -1.78 -41.94
C PHE A 164 16.81 -1.62 -43.11
N ASP A 165 16.28 -1.39 -44.31
CA ASP A 165 17.05 -1.32 -45.55
C ASP A 165 18.05 -0.15 -45.54
N ASN A 166 17.72 0.96 -44.86
CA ASN A 166 18.53 2.17 -44.88
C ASN A 166 19.44 2.36 -43.65
N HIS A 167 19.17 1.70 -42.52
CA HIS A 167 19.86 1.99 -41.24
C HIS A 167 20.47 0.76 -40.56
N ILE A 168 20.21 -0.45 -41.07
CA ILE A 168 20.77 -1.69 -40.51
C ILE A 168 21.86 -2.23 -41.45
N ALA A 169 22.91 -2.80 -40.87
CA ALA A 169 24.05 -3.29 -41.61
C ALA A 169 23.66 -4.39 -42.61
N ALA A 170 24.20 -4.29 -43.83
CA ALA A 170 24.00 -5.28 -44.88
C ALA A 170 24.41 -6.69 -44.40
N GLY A 171 23.54 -7.68 -44.64
CA GLY A 171 23.73 -9.07 -44.20
C GLY A 171 23.08 -9.41 -42.85
N THR A 172 22.49 -8.45 -42.15
CA THR A 172 21.62 -8.73 -40.98
C THR A 172 20.35 -9.45 -41.44
N GLU A 173 19.87 -10.45 -40.70
CA GLU A 173 18.59 -11.09 -40.98
C GLU A 173 17.42 -10.25 -40.43
N PHE A 174 16.34 -10.10 -41.20
CA PHE A 174 15.13 -9.40 -40.77
C PHE A 174 14.25 -10.28 -39.88
N SER A 175 14.75 -10.55 -38.67
CA SER A 175 14.04 -11.37 -37.67
C SER A 175 12.94 -10.59 -36.94
N ASP A 176 12.07 -11.32 -36.23
CA ASP A 176 11.01 -10.72 -35.41
C ASP A 176 11.54 -9.79 -34.31
N GLU A 177 12.71 -10.11 -33.74
CA GLU A 177 13.36 -9.28 -32.73
C GLU A 177 13.88 -7.97 -33.33
N VAL A 178 14.52 -8.03 -34.49
CA VAL A 178 14.99 -6.85 -35.22
C VAL A 178 13.82 -5.97 -35.61
N ARG A 179 12.74 -6.55 -36.15
CA ARG A 179 11.49 -5.86 -36.48
C ARG A 179 10.91 -5.14 -35.26
N ALA A 180 10.75 -5.84 -34.13
CA ALA A 180 10.21 -5.24 -32.90
C ALA A 180 11.10 -4.10 -32.37
N GLY A 181 12.43 -4.26 -32.47
CA GLY A 181 13.39 -3.23 -32.11
C GLY A 181 13.29 -1.99 -32.99
N ILE A 182 13.12 -2.15 -34.31
CA ILE A 182 12.90 -1.05 -35.26
C ILE A 182 11.57 -0.34 -34.97
N GLU A 183 10.49 -1.11 -34.81
CA GLU A 183 9.16 -0.59 -34.50
C GLU A 183 9.19 0.27 -33.22
N ALA A 184 9.88 -0.19 -32.16
CA ALA A 184 10.04 0.57 -30.92
C ALA A 184 10.82 1.88 -31.14
N ARG A 185 11.88 1.89 -31.96
CA ARG A 185 12.64 3.10 -32.29
C ARG A 185 11.79 4.09 -33.08
N LEU A 186 11.08 3.64 -34.11
CA LEU A 186 10.18 4.47 -34.92
C LEU A 186 9.06 5.07 -34.08
N ARG A 187 8.45 4.28 -33.18
CA ARG A 187 7.45 4.79 -32.21
C ARG A 187 8.04 5.90 -31.34
N LYS A 188 9.27 5.71 -30.83
CA LYS A 188 9.97 6.73 -30.03
C LYS A 188 10.24 8.00 -30.83
N GLN A 189 10.71 7.89 -32.08
CA GLN A 189 10.96 9.04 -32.96
C GLN A 189 9.68 9.83 -33.24
N LYS A 190 8.60 9.14 -33.63
CA LYS A 190 7.28 9.77 -33.85
C LYS A 190 6.73 10.42 -32.58
N PHE A 191 6.93 9.80 -31.41
CA PHE A 191 6.55 10.38 -30.13
C PHE A 191 7.31 11.69 -29.86
N THR A 192 8.63 11.69 -30.05
CA THR A 192 9.47 12.88 -29.91
C THR A 192 9.02 13.99 -30.86
N ALA A 193 8.77 13.68 -32.13
CA ALA A 193 8.27 14.65 -33.10
C ALA A 193 6.92 15.25 -32.69
N ARG A 194 5.99 14.44 -32.16
CA ARG A 194 4.72 14.95 -31.62
C ARG A 194 4.90 15.83 -30.39
N MET A 195 5.87 15.51 -29.52
CA MET A 195 6.19 16.37 -28.37
C MET A 195 6.78 17.72 -28.78
N HIS A 196 7.65 17.75 -29.80
CA HIS A 196 8.13 19.01 -30.38
C HIS A 196 6.99 19.82 -31.01
N ALA A 197 6.12 19.18 -31.80
CA ALA A 197 4.95 19.85 -32.36
C ALA A 197 4.00 20.38 -31.27
N LEU A 198 3.85 19.65 -30.16
CA LEU A 198 3.11 20.13 -29.00
C LEU A 198 3.79 21.36 -28.37
N HIS A 199 5.11 21.32 -28.16
CA HIS A 199 5.89 22.44 -27.62
C HIS A 199 5.70 23.73 -28.45
N ASP A 200 5.78 23.62 -29.77
CA ASP A 200 5.57 24.76 -30.68
C ASP A 200 4.13 25.28 -30.58
N ARG A 201 3.15 24.38 -30.63
CA ARG A 201 1.73 24.70 -30.52
C ARG A 201 1.35 25.34 -29.18
N LEU A 202 2.01 24.97 -28.10
CA LEU A 202 1.77 25.57 -26.79
C LEU A 202 2.13 27.06 -26.79
N ARG A 203 3.16 27.45 -27.55
CA ARG A 203 3.60 28.84 -27.70
C ARG A 203 2.81 29.62 -28.73
N GLU A 204 2.09 28.95 -29.63
CA GLU A 204 1.13 29.64 -30.50
C GLU A 204 0.12 30.44 -29.67
N GLY A 205 0.12 31.76 -29.87
CA GLY A 205 -0.76 32.70 -29.17
C GLY A 205 -0.34 33.05 -27.74
N ALA A 206 0.79 32.55 -27.25
CA ALA A 206 1.33 32.88 -25.93
C ALA A 206 2.69 33.59 -26.06
N ARG A 207 2.87 34.72 -25.38
CA ARG A 207 4.13 35.46 -25.35
C ARG A 207 5.00 34.94 -24.20
N VAL A 208 5.96 34.08 -24.54
CA VAL A 208 6.95 33.55 -23.60
C VAL A 208 8.27 34.30 -23.74
N ILE A 209 8.79 34.85 -22.64
CA ILE A 209 10.10 35.51 -22.60
C ILE A 209 10.92 34.82 -21.52
N ILE A 210 12.14 34.37 -21.84
CA ILE A 210 13.07 33.79 -20.88
C ILE A 210 14.22 34.76 -20.67
N ASN A 211 14.52 35.09 -19.41
CA ASN A 211 15.71 35.84 -19.06
C ASN A 211 16.88 34.86 -18.92
N GLU A 212 17.54 34.56 -20.04
CA GLU A 212 18.59 33.53 -20.01
C GLU A 212 19.83 33.91 -19.19
N ALA A 213 20.06 35.20 -18.92
CA ALA A 213 21.13 35.62 -18.01
C ALA A 213 20.92 35.03 -16.60
N GLU A 214 19.66 34.89 -16.18
CA GLU A 214 19.28 34.29 -14.90
C GLU A 214 19.31 32.75 -14.91
N LEU A 215 19.89 32.14 -15.93
CA LEU A 215 20.06 30.68 -15.97
C LEU A 215 21.48 30.24 -15.63
N ASP A 216 22.37 31.17 -15.26
CA ASP A 216 23.69 30.81 -14.76
C ASP A 216 23.58 30.11 -13.39
N PRO A 217 24.21 28.93 -13.19
CA PRO A 217 24.33 28.28 -11.88
C PRO A 217 25.13 29.02 -10.82
N GLU A 218 26.08 29.87 -11.20
CA GLU A 218 26.96 30.53 -10.23
C GLU A 218 26.21 31.51 -9.32
N ASP A 219 25.08 32.04 -9.78
CA ASP A 219 24.30 33.05 -9.07
C ASP A 219 23.30 32.48 -8.04
N ASP A 220 23.10 31.15 -7.99
CA ASP A 220 22.03 30.52 -7.19
C ASP A 220 22.07 30.89 -5.69
N GLN A 221 23.27 31.07 -5.13
CA GLN A 221 23.45 31.35 -3.71
C GLN A 221 23.14 32.80 -3.32
N VAL A 222 23.15 33.71 -4.30
CA VAL A 222 22.98 35.15 -4.09
C VAL A 222 21.70 35.69 -4.72
N ARG A 223 21.00 34.88 -5.52
CA ARG A 223 19.77 35.25 -6.22
C ARG A 223 18.60 35.47 -5.26
N ASP A 224 17.82 36.52 -5.51
CA ASP A 224 16.62 36.80 -4.73
C ASP A 224 15.47 35.89 -5.16
N ALA A 225 14.62 35.50 -4.21
CA ALA A 225 13.45 34.68 -4.46
C ALA A 225 12.50 35.30 -5.51
N SER A 226 12.46 36.63 -5.60
CA SER A 226 11.60 37.41 -6.49
C SER A 226 12.16 37.66 -7.89
N ASP A 227 13.41 37.27 -8.17
CA ASP A 227 14.04 37.50 -9.47
C ASP A 227 13.27 36.81 -10.60
N VAL A 228 12.99 37.57 -11.67
CA VAL A 228 12.16 37.10 -12.79
C VAL A 228 13.00 36.29 -13.78
N ILE A 229 12.72 34.99 -13.84
CA ILE A 229 13.43 34.03 -14.70
C ILE A 229 12.77 33.94 -16.08
N ALA A 230 11.44 34.02 -16.12
CA ALA A 230 10.67 34.01 -17.35
C ALA A 230 9.34 34.75 -17.18
N THR A 231 8.67 35.06 -18.29
CA THR A 231 7.30 35.55 -18.30
C THR A 231 6.46 34.77 -19.30
N ILE A 232 5.18 34.57 -18.98
CA ILE A 232 4.16 34.05 -19.91
C ILE A 232 3.02 35.06 -19.95
N ASP A 233 2.77 35.65 -21.11
CA ASP A 233 1.73 36.67 -21.32
C ASP A 233 1.81 37.84 -20.31
N GLY A 234 3.05 38.23 -19.98
CA GLY A 234 3.33 39.30 -19.03
C GLY A 234 3.19 38.90 -17.55
N LYS A 235 2.91 37.63 -17.25
CA LYS A 235 2.96 37.10 -15.88
C LYS A 235 4.35 36.56 -15.57
N ASP A 236 4.95 37.09 -14.51
CA ASP A 236 6.27 36.70 -14.05
C ASP A 236 6.30 35.27 -13.51
N ILE A 237 7.43 34.62 -13.74
CA ILE A 237 7.84 33.34 -13.19
C ILE A 237 9.16 33.59 -12.48
N THR A 238 9.09 33.54 -11.16
CA THR A 238 10.18 33.94 -10.27
C THR A 238 11.15 32.80 -9.97
N TRP A 239 12.34 33.14 -9.45
CA TRP A 239 13.32 32.16 -9.01
C TRP A 239 12.75 31.19 -7.97
N GLU A 240 11.97 31.67 -7.00
CA GLU A 240 11.36 30.80 -5.99
C GLU A 240 10.48 29.69 -6.60
N GLU A 241 9.80 29.98 -7.71
CA GLU A 241 8.95 29.02 -8.40
C GLU A 241 9.73 27.93 -9.14
N VAL A 242 10.95 28.22 -9.59
CA VAL A 242 11.73 27.34 -10.47
C VAL A 242 13.04 26.83 -9.86
N ARG A 243 13.49 27.34 -8.71
CA ARG A 243 14.79 26.97 -8.11
C ARG A 243 14.93 25.47 -7.90
N ILE A 244 13.90 24.82 -7.34
CA ILE A 244 13.95 23.38 -7.03
C ILE A 244 14.14 22.56 -8.31
N PRO A 245 13.29 22.69 -9.35
CA PRO A 245 13.48 21.93 -10.58
C PRO A 245 14.75 22.34 -11.35
N LEU A 246 15.23 23.58 -11.28
CA LEU A 246 16.44 24.01 -11.99
C LEU A 246 17.75 23.61 -11.30
N SER A 247 17.75 23.47 -9.96
CA SER A 247 18.93 23.12 -9.18
C SER A 247 19.03 21.63 -8.83
N THR A 248 18.23 20.75 -9.46
CA THR A 248 18.43 19.30 -9.33
C THR A 248 19.80 18.87 -9.88
N PRO A 249 20.42 17.78 -9.40
CA PRO A 249 21.72 17.32 -9.90
C PRO A 249 21.79 17.15 -11.42
N ARG A 250 20.66 16.78 -12.05
CA ARG A 250 20.54 16.66 -13.51
C ARG A 250 20.56 18.00 -14.24
N ASN A 251 19.99 19.04 -13.65
CA ASN A 251 19.77 20.32 -14.32
C ASN A 251 20.79 21.39 -13.90
N ALA A 252 21.37 21.29 -12.70
CA ALA A 252 22.27 22.30 -12.13
C ALA A 252 23.60 22.47 -12.87
N GLY A 253 24.00 21.48 -13.69
CA GLY A 253 25.35 21.41 -14.26
C GLY A 253 25.67 22.37 -15.41
N SER A 254 24.66 23.00 -16.05
CA SER A 254 24.90 24.00 -17.10
C SER A 254 23.68 24.89 -17.35
N ARG A 255 23.91 26.08 -17.92
CA ARG A 255 22.86 26.96 -18.43
C ARG A 255 21.94 26.26 -19.45
N GLU A 256 22.50 25.41 -20.32
CA GLU A 256 21.74 24.65 -21.30
C GLU A 256 20.77 23.65 -20.64
N ASN A 257 21.24 22.90 -19.64
CA ASN A 257 20.39 21.96 -18.89
C ASN A 257 19.27 22.68 -18.12
N ARG A 258 19.57 23.87 -17.58
CA ARG A 258 18.57 24.74 -16.95
C ARG A 258 17.57 25.29 -17.95
N LEU A 259 18.00 25.69 -19.14
CA LEU A 259 17.11 26.14 -20.21
C LEU A 259 16.17 25.03 -20.66
N GLU A 260 16.66 23.79 -20.81
CA GLU A 260 15.80 22.63 -21.11
C GLU A 260 14.79 22.40 -19.98
N ALA A 261 15.26 22.41 -18.73
CA ALA A 261 14.40 22.22 -17.57
C ALA A 261 13.34 23.32 -17.44
N LEU A 262 13.71 24.59 -17.63
CA LEU A 262 12.79 25.72 -17.63
C LEU A 262 11.77 25.58 -18.75
N ASN A 263 12.18 25.26 -19.98
CA ASN A 263 11.25 25.03 -21.09
C ASN A 263 10.22 23.94 -20.76
N ARG A 264 10.63 22.83 -20.12
CA ARG A 264 9.69 21.80 -19.65
C ARG A 264 8.67 22.34 -18.63
N LEU A 265 9.09 23.22 -17.71
CA LEU A 265 8.20 23.86 -16.74
C LEU A 265 7.21 24.83 -17.42
N LEU A 266 7.71 25.65 -18.35
CA LEU A 266 6.89 26.56 -19.14
C LEU A 266 5.86 25.81 -19.98
N ASP A 267 6.25 24.69 -20.59
CA ASP A 267 5.34 23.82 -21.33
C ASP A 267 4.25 23.26 -20.42
N ILE A 268 4.60 22.80 -19.21
CA ILE A 268 3.60 22.36 -18.22
C ILE A 268 2.63 23.49 -17.91
N ARG A 269 3.13 24.70 -17.67
CA ARG A 269 2.29 25.86 -17.36
C ARG A 269 1.34 26.20 -18.52
N LEU A 270 1.84 26.23 -19.74
CA LEU A 270 1.05 26.48 -20.95
C LEU A 270 0.01 25.38 -21.17
N MET A 271 0.38 24.10 -20.99
CA MET A 271 -0.57 22.98 -21.07
C MET A 271 -1.70 23.15 -20.05
N THR A 272 -1.38 23.52 -18.81
CA THR A 272 -2.39 23.79 -17.79
C THR A 272 -3.32 24.95 -18.18
N LEU A 273 -2.77 26.08 -18.67
CA LEU A 273 -3.58 27.22 -19.12
C LEU A 273 -4.52 26.83 -20.27
N LYS A 274 -4.00 26.16 -21.29
CA LYS A 274 -4.80 25.70 -22.43
C LYS A 274 -5.81 24.62 -22.03
N ALA A 275 -5.48 23.76 -21.05
CA ALA A 275 -6.41 22.79 -20.49
C ALA A 275 -7.63 23.45 -19.83
N ARG A 276 -7.40 24.51 -19.05
CA ARG A 276 -8.48 25.30 -18.44
C ARG A 276 -9.34 25.98 -19.49
N GLN A 277 -8.71 26.61 -20.49
CA GLN A 277 -9.41 27.25 -21.61
C GLN A 277 -10.28 26.25 -22.38
N ALA A 278 -9.81 25.01 -22.53
CA ALA A 278 -10.55 23.92 -23.17
C ALA A 278 -11.59 23.25 -22.26
N GLY A 279 -11.78 23.72 -21.03
CA GLY A 279 -12.76 23.17 -20.09
C GLY A 279 -12.42 21.77 -19.57
N LEU A 280 -11.15 21.34 -19.63
CA LEU A 280 -10.72 20.01 -19.19
C LEU A 280 -10.84 19.79 -17.67
N GLU A 281 -11.24 20.80 -16.91
CA GLU A 281 -11.64 20.65 -15.50
C GLU A 281 -12.93 19.83 -15.34
N GLN A 282 -13.72 19.68 -16.41
CA GLN A 282 -14.89 18.80 -16.44
C GLN A 282 -14.56 17.37 -16.89
N ASP A 283 -13.31 17.13 -17.32
CA ASP A 283 -12.88 15.81 -17.78
C ASP A 283 -13.05 14.76 -16.66
N PRO A 284 -13.64 13.58 -16.93
CA PRO A 284 -13.88 12.57 -15.92
C PRO A 284 -12.60 12.09 -15.22
N VAL A 285 -11.48 11.99 -15.94
CA VAL A 285 -10.18 11.57 -15.38
C VAL A 285 -9.65 12.67 -14.47
N TYR A 286 -9.73 13.94 -14.88
CA TYR A 286 -9.38 15.07 -14.03
C TYR A 286 -10.20 15.04 -12.73
N ARG A 287 -11.54 15.05 -12.83
CA ARG A 287 -12.43 15.09 -11.66
C ARG A 287 -12.20 13.93 -10.70
N ALA A 288 -12.01 12.72 -11.22
CA ALA A 288 -11.73 11.55 -10.40
C ALA A 288 -10.41 11.70 -9.62
N ARG A 289 -9.34 12.15 -10.29
CA ARG A 289 -8.02 12.34 -9.65
C ARG A 289 -8.06 13.44 -8.60
N ILE A 290 -8.72 14.57 -8.88
CA ILE A 290 -8.85 15.66 -7.91
C ILE A 290 -9.65 15.22 -6.69
N ASN A 291 -10.79 14.54 -6.87
CA ASN A 291 -11.63 14.12 -5.76
C ASN A 291 -10.92 13.15 -4.82
N GLU A 292 -10.15 12.21 -5.37
CA GLU A 292 -9.36 11.25 -4.58
C GLU A 292 -8.25 11.95 -3.80
N TYR A 293 -7.47 12.81 -4.49
CA TYR A 293 -6.38 13.55 -3.85
C TYR A 293 -6.88 14.52 -2.78
N ARG A 294 -7.99 15.22 -3.05
CA ARG A 294 -8.62 16.19 -2.13
C ARG A 294 -8.86 15.57 -0.75
N LYS A 295 -9.42 14.36 -0.72
CA LYS A 295 -9.77 13.67 0.52
C LYS A 295 -8.56 13.09 1.22
N THR A 296 -7.73 12.36 0.48
CA THR A 296 -6.57 11.65 1.03
C THR A 296 -5.50 12.63 1.54
N HIS A 297 -5.21 13.70 0.80
CA HIS A 297 -4.24 14.72 1.20
C HIS A 297 -4.70 15.48 2.45
N LEU A 298 -5.99 15.80 2.53
CA LEU A 298 -6.55 16.48 3.71
C LEU A 298 -6.43 15.62 4.97
N ILE A 299 -6.78 14.33 4.87
CA ILE A 299 -6.62 13.37 5.97
C ILE A 299 -5.16 13.29 6.41
N ASN A 300 -4.22 13.21 5.46
CA ASN A 300 -2.79 13.07 5.78
C ASN A 300 -2.25 14.30 6.52
N ILE A 301 -2.50 15.52 6.02
CA ILE A 301 -2.10 16.75 6.72
C ILE A 301 -2.66 16.76 8.14
N TYR A 302 -3.94 16.43 8.29
CA TYR A 302 -4.59 16.50 9.59
C TYR A 302 -4.06 15.44 10.55
N ARG A 303 -3.78 14.23 10.06
CA ARG A 303 -3.14 13.19 10.86
C ARG A 303 -1.74 13.57 11.32
N ASP A 304 -0.94 14.18 10.44
CA ASP A 304 0.41 14.61 10.78
C ASP A 304 0.38 15.68 11.88
N ASP A 305 -0.59 16.61 11.83
CA ASP A 305 -0.84 17.59 12.89
C ASP A 305 -1.25 16.92 14.21
N LEU A 306 -2.22 16.00 14.19
CA LEU A 306 -2.62 15.24 15.37
C LEU A 306 -1.45 14.45 15.97
N PHE A 307 -0.62 13.82 15.14
CA PHE A 307 0.53 13.05 15.59
C PHE A 307 1.59 13.94 16.23
N GLY A 308 1.82 15.14 15.69
CA GLY A 308 2.68 16.14 16.33
C GLY A 308 2.14 16.59 17.69
N GLN A 309 0.82 16.73 17.84
CA GLN A 309 0.19 17.08 19.11
C GLN A 309 0.21 15.95 20.14
N TRP A 310 0.20 14.70 19.69
CA TRP A 310 0.21 13.50 20.55
C TRP A 310 1.61 12.94 20.79
N GLU A 311 2.66 13.65 20.36
CA GLU A 311 4.03 13.20 20.54
C GLU A 311 4.33 12.94 22.02
N PRO A 312 4.64 11.69 22.42
CA PRO A 312 4.94 11.39 23.81
C PRO A 312 6.34 11.94 24.18
N ASP A 313 6.45 12.51 25.37
CA ASP A 313 7.77 12.76 25.95
C ASP A 313 8.46 11.45 26.36
N ASP A 314 9.75 11.52 26.69
CA ASP A 314 10.55 10.33 27.00
C ASP A 314 10.00 9.54 28.20
N ALA A 315 9.54 10.25 29.23
CA ALA A 315 8.96 9.62 30.42
C ALA A 315 7.65 8.88 30.09
N THR A 316 6.78 9.48 29.28
CA THR A 316 5.54 8.88 28.80
C THR A 316 5.82 7.66 27.93
N LEU A 317 6.79 7.76 27.03
CA LEU A 317 7.15 6.66 26.14
C LEU A 317 7.68 5.45 26.90
N ARG A 318 8.55 5.67 27.90
CA ARG A 318 9.07 4.62 28.79
C ARG A 318 7.97 3.97 29.62
N ALA A 319 7.09 4.77 30.22
CA ALA A 319 5.97 4.25 30.99
C ALA A 319 5.03 3.39 30.11
N TYR A 320 4.75 3.86 28.89
CA TYR A 320 3.95 3.10 27.93
C TYR A 320 4.63 1.80 27.53
N TYR A 321 5.94 1.82 27.25
CA TYR A 321 6.72 0.62 26.97
C TYR A 321 6.62 -0.39 28.10
N THR A 322 6.90 0.01 29.34
CA THR A 322 6.84 -0.88 30.51
C THR A 322 5.46 -1.51 30.67
N ALA A 323 4.39 -0.73 30.52
CA ALA A 323 3.02 -1.21 30.66
C ALA A 323 2.57 -2.12 29.50
N ASN A 324 3.17 -2.00 28.32
CA ASN A 324 2.77 -2.72 27.11
C ASN A 324 3.88 -3.63 26.56
N ARG A 325 4.89 -3.95 27.37
CA ARG A 325 6.09 -4.67 26.94
C ARG A 325 5.75 -5.96 26.21
N ASP A 326 4.80 -6.74 26.72
CA ASP A 326 4.39 -8.01 26.12
C ASP A 326 3.74 -7.86 24.73
N ARG A 327 3.19 -6.68 24.44
CA ARG A 327 2.55 -6.36 23.15
C ARG A 327 3.53 -5.73 22.16
N ILE A 328 4.61 -5.12 22.65
CA ILE A 328 5.62 -4.40 21.86
C ILE A 328 6.80 -5.33 21.54
N MET A 329 7.31 -6.03 22.54
CA MET A 329 8.45 -6.93 22.41
C MET A 329 8.06 -8.16 21.60
N VAL A 330 8.87 -8.46 20.59
CA VAL A 330 8.86 -9.76 19.93
C VAL A 330 9.81 -10.65 20.72
N ASN A 331 9.29 -11.75 21.25
CA ASN A 331 10.06 -12.64 22.10
C ASN A 331 11.07 -13.43 21.27
N GLU A 332 12.14 -13.85 21.93
CA GLU A 332 13.08 -14.82 21.37
C GLU A 332 12.34 -16.14 21.09
N LEU A 333 12.49 -16.64 19.86
CA LEU A 333 11.90 -17.90 19.39
C LEU A 333 13.01 -18.84 18.90
N ARG A 334 12.79 -20.14 19.13
CA ARG A 334 13.59 -21.22 18.54
C ARG A 334 12.65 -22.17 17.84
N LYS A 335 12.97 -22.58 16.61
CA LYS A 335 12.28 -23.69 15.96
C LYS A 335 12.97 -24.99 16.34
N VAL A 336 12.26 -25.90 16.99
CA VAL A 336 12.90 -27.06 17.63
C VAL A 336 12.34 -28.39 17.16
N ARG A 337 13.22 -29.38 17.14
CA ARG A 337 12.88 -30.79 17.08
C ARG A 337 13.31 -31.49 18.35
N MET A 338 12.52 -32.46 18.82
CA MET A 338 12.78 -33.13 20.09
C MET A 338 12.54 -34.64 20.00
N VAL A 339 13.40 -35.40 20.67
CA VAL A 339 13.18 -36.81 21.03
C VAL A 339 12.95 -36.87 22.52
N VAL A 340 11.91 -37.58 22.97
CA VAL A 340 11.62 -37.78 24.40
C VAL A 340 11.85 -39.25 24.73
N LEU A 341 12.67 -39.57 25.72
CA LEU A 341 13.06 -40.92 26.08
C LEU A 341 12.71 -41.21 27.54
N GLU A 342 12.63 -42.50 27.90
CA GLU A 342 12.19 -42.91 29.23
C GLU A 342 13.30 -42.69 30.28
N THR A 343 14.56 -42.87 29.89
CA THR A 343 15.71 -42.81 30.83
C THR A 343 16.85 -41.93 30.33
N GLU A 344 17.64 -41.41 31.29
CA GLU A 344 18.83 -40.61 30.98
C GLU A 344 19.85 -41.41 30.16
N GLN A 345 20.06 -42.67 30.53
CA GLN A 345 21.03 -43.54 29.86
C GLN A 345 20.65 -43.73 28.39
N GLU A 346 19.38 -44.01 28.11
CA GLU A 346 18.87 -44.15 26.76
C GLU A 346 19.04 -42.85 25.96
N ALA A 347 18.76 -41.70 26.56
CA ALA A 347 19.00 -40.41 25.94
C ALA A 347 20.48 -40.16 25.63
N ARG A 348 21.41 -40.55 26.52
CA ARG A 348 22.86 -40.46 26.27
C ARG A 348 23.29 -41.34 25.11
N ASP A 349 22.80 -42.58 25.07
CA ASP A 349 23.14 -43.53 24.02
C ASP A 349 22.60 -43.08 22.66
N VAL A 350 21.34 -42.64 22.60
CA VAL A 350 20.71 -42.11 21.38
C VAL A 350 21.43 -40.84 20.91
N ARG A 351 21.77 -39.92 21.81
CA ARG A 351 22.56 -38.71 21.47
C ARG A 351 23.88 -39.07 20.82
N SER A 352 24.64 -40.00 21.41
CA SER A 352 25.94 -40.44 20.87
C SER A 352 25.83 -41.03 19.47
N ARG A 353 24.74 -41.75 19.17
CA ARG A 353 24.47 -42.33 17.85
C ARG A 353 24.06 -41.27 16.83
N ILE A 354 23.39 -40.21 17.27
CA ILE A 354 23.08 -39.07 16.40
C ILE A 354 24.34 -38.26 16.08
N GLU A 355 25.18 -37.97 17.09
CA GLU A 355 26.43 -37.23 16.91
C GLU A 355 27.45 -37.97 16.03
N SER A 356 27.49 -39.31 16.13
CA SER A 356 28.36 -40.13 15.27
C SER A 356 27.82 -40.27 13.83
N GLY A 357 26.59 -39.83 13.57
CA GLY A 357 25.90 -39.99 12.28
C GLY A 357 25.39 -41.42 12.01
N GLU A 358 25.37 -42.30 13.02
CA GLU A 358 24.84 -43.66 12.89
C GLU A 358 23.31 -43.65 12.65
N ILE A 359 22.60 -42.75 13.31
CA ILE A 359 21.18 -42.49 13.11
C ILE A 359 20.92 -40.99 12.99
N THR A 360 19.88 -40.62 12.27
CA THR A 360 19.40 -39.23 12.24
C THR A 360 18.49 -38.95 13.43
N LEU A 361 18.29 -37.67 13.77
CA LEU A 361 17.26 -37.29 14.76
C LEU A 361 15.87 -37.81 14.37
N PHE A 362 15.54 -37.85 13.07
CA PHE A 362 14.28 -38.41 12.59
C PHE A 362 14.11 -39.90 12.90
N GLN A 363 15.16 -40.69 12.68
CA GLN A 363 15.18 -42.10 13.06
C GLN A 363 15.12 -42.25 14.58
N ALA A 364 15.83 -41.41 15.32
CA ALA A 364 15.76 -41.40 16.77
C ALA A 364 14.34 -41.12 17.29
N VAL A 365 13.61 -40.19 16.67
CA VAL A 365 12.21 -39.93 17.02
C VAL A 365 11.34 -41.15 16.73
N ALA A 366 11.43 -41.70 15.53
CA ALA A 366 10.59 -42.82 15.10
C ALA A 366 10.82 -44.10 15.91
N ASP A 367 12.07 -44.37 16.26
CA ASP A 367 12.45 -45.65 16.86
C ASP A 367 12.45 -45.62 18.40
N TYR A 368 12.59 -44.45 19.03
CA TYR A 368 12.81 -44.35 20.48
C TYR A 368 11.91 -43.34 21.22
N SER A 369 11.20 -42.45 20.53
CA SER A 369 10.48 -41.38 21.22
C SER A 369 9.21 -41.87 21.92
N ILE A 370 9.07 -41.58 23.21
CA ILE A 370 7.86 -41.84 24.00
C ILE A 370 6.82 -40.72 23.89
N ALA A 371 7.06 -39.70 23.05
CA ALA A 371 6.13 -38.60 22.87
C ALA A 371 4.84 -39.04 22.14
N PRO A 372 3.63 -38.66 22.60
CA PRO A 372 2.35 -39.17 22.09
C PRO A 372 2.10 -39.03 20.57
N ASP A 373 2.72 -38.05 19.91
CA ASP A 373 2.57 -37.78 18.48
C ASP A 373 3.90 -37.86 17.71
N ALA A 374 4.89 -38.58 18.23
CA ALA A 374 6.21 -38.75 17.62
C ALA A 374 6.13 -39.20 16.15
N ASP A 375 5.33 -40.24 15.87
CA ASP A 375 5.16 -40.82 14.52
C ASP A 375 4.51 -39.87 13.50
N LYS A 376 3.74 -38.88 13.98
CA LYS A 376 3.02 -37.93 13.12
C LYS A 376 3.82 -36.65 12.89
N THR A 377 4.46 -36.16 13.95
CA THR A 377 5.20 -34.89 13.95
C THR A 377 6.65 -35.07 13.53
N LEU A 378 7.14 -36.31 13.55
CA LEU A 378 8.56 -36.63 13.38
C LEU A 378 9.44 -35.78 14.32
N GLY A 379 8.90 -35.46 15.50
CA GLY A 379 9.55 -34.69 16.56
C GLY A 379 9.59 -33.18 16.31
N ASP A 380 8.97 -32.66 15.24
CA ASP A 380 8.84 -31.22 15.00
C ASP A 380 7.82 -30.60 15.96
N ILE A 381 8.32 -29.78 16.88
CA ILE A 381 7.52 -29.02 17.84
C ILE A 381 7.16 -27.64 17.26
N GLY A 382 7.85 -27.19 16.21
CA GLY A 382 7.70 -25.86 15.65
C GLY A 382 8.41 -24.78 16.47
N TRP A 383 7.88 -23.56 16.43
CA TRP A 383 8.46 -22.40 17.13
C TRP A 383 8.06 -22.39 18.60
N VAL A 384 9.04 -22.47 19.48
CA VAL A 384 8.87 -22.30 20.93
C VAL A 384 9.35 -20.91 21.36
N LYS A 385 8.67 -20.35 22.36
CA LYS A 385 8.98 -19.04 22.94
C LYS A 385 9.72 -19.21 24.27
N LYS A 386 10.72 -18.37 24.50
CA LYS A 386 11.47 -18.36 25.76
C LYS A 386 10.55 -18.12 26.96
N ASP A 387 10.88 -18.75 28.09
CA ASP A 387 10.14 -18.68 29.35
C ASP A 387 8.70 -19.23 29.30
N THR A 388 8.36 -20.04 28.28
CA THR A 388 7.02 -20.67 28.17
C THR A 388 7.03 -22.18 28.38
N GLY A 389 8.20 -22.82 28.31
CA GLY A 389 8.38 -24.26 28.49
C GLY A 389 8.73 -24.68 29.92
N PHE A 390 9.16 -25.93 30.08
CA PHE A 390 9.73 -26.39 31.36
C PHE A 390 11.05 -25.66 31.63
N PRO A 391 11.30 -25.12 32.84
CA PRO A 391 12.42 -24.21 33.08
C PRO A 391 13.79 -24.72 32.61
N GLU A 392 14.10 -25.99 32.88
CA GLU A 392 15.39 -26.57 32.50
C GLU A 392 15.47 -26.88 31.00
N LEU A 393 14.37 -27.33 30.39
CA LEU A 393 14.28 -27.55 28.95
C LEU A 393 14.40 -26.24 28.17
N ASP A 394 13.76 -25.18 28.66
CA ASP A 394 13.83 -23.82 28.10
C ASP A 394 15.26 -23.28 28.19
N ARG A 395 15.87 -23.35 29.37
CA ARG A 395 17.27 -22.94 29.60
C ARG A 395 18.23 -23.58 28.61
N VAL A 396 18.10 -24.90 28.39
CA VAL A 396 18.96 -25.63 27.44
C VAL A 396 18.61 -25.27 26.00
N THR A 397 17.33 -25.27 25.63
CA THR A 397 16.86 -24.97 24.26
C THR A 397 17.36 -23.62 23.75
N PHE A 398 17.29 -22.57 24.59
CA PHE A 398 17.68 -21.22 24.19
C PHE A 398 19.20 -20.97 24.25
N ALA A 399 19.97 -21.88 24.86
CA ALA A 399 21.43 -21.85 24.87
C ALA A 399 22.08 -22.54 23.67
N LEU A 400 21.33 -23.39 22.94
CA LEU A 400 21.83 -24.12 21.78
C LEU A 400 22.07 -23.22 20.56
N GLY A 401 23.13 -23.52 19.81
CA GLY A 401 23.34 -23.00 18.47
C GLY A 401 22.47 -23.69 17.41
N PRO A 402 22.47 -23.18 16.17
CA PRO A 402 21.75 -23.80 15.07
C PRO A 402 22.32 -25.19 14.76
N ASP A 403 21.40 -26.14 14.55
CA ASP A 403 21.61 -27.58 14.30
C ASP A 403 22.29 -28.37 15.43
N GLU A 404 22.58 -27.74 16.57
CA GLU A 404 23.17 -28.38 17.75
C GLU A 404 22.14 -29.25 18.49
N ILE A 405 22.58 -30.39 19.03
CA ILE A 405 21.77 -31.30 19.85
C ILE A 405 22.17 -31.20 21.32
N SER A 406 21.19 -30.98 22.18
CA SER A 406 21.41 -30.86 23.62
C SER A 406 21.97 -32.12 24.26
N ASP A 407 22.60 -31.96 25.41
CA ASP A 407 22.67 -33.04 26.40
C ASP A 407 21.26 -33.47 26.85
N PRO A 408 21.08 -34.69 27.41
CA PRO A 408 19.80 -35.12 27.94
C PRO A 408 19.25 -34.17 29.01
N VAL A 409 18.02 -33.68 28.80
CA VAL A 409 17.36 -32.76 29.72
C VAL A 409 16.13 -33.41 30.35
N GLN A 410 16.06 -33.44 31.68
CA GLN A 410 14.92 -34.04 32.37
C GLN A 410 13.72 -33.08 32.43
N SER A 411 12.53 -33.62 32.21
CA SER A 411 11.24 -32.96 32.46
C SER A 411 10.25 -33.97 33.07
N PRO A 412 9.05 -33.52 33.49
CA PRO A 412 7.97 -34.43 33.87
C PRO A 412 7.53 -35.41 32.76
N ALA A 413 7.81 -35.12 31.49
CA ALA A 413 7.45 -35.96 30.35
C ALA A 413 8.51 -37.01 29.99
N GLY A 414 9.68 -37.00 30.65
CA GLY A 414 10.82 -37.86 30.31
C GLY A 414 12.10 -37.06 30.04
N TRP A 415 13.04 -37.70 29.36
CA TRP A 415 14.36 -37.17 29.01
C TRP A 415 14.40 -36.67 27.58
N HIS A 416 14.76 -35.40 27.38
CA HIS A 416 14.70 -34.73 26.09
C HIS A 416 16.09 -34.61 25.46
N LEU A 417 16.15 -34.89 24.16
CA LEU A 417 17.20 -34.41 23.27
C LEU A 417 16.59 -33.36 22.35
N VAL A 418 17.09 -32.13 22.42
CA VAL A 418 16.56 -31.00 21.66
C VAL A 418 17.54 -30.61 20.57
N GLN A 419 17.02 -30.37 19.36
CA GLN A 419 17.76 -29.73 18.28
C GLN A 419 17.10 -28.42 17.87
N VAL A 420 17.88 -27.35 17.74
CA VAL A 420 17.40 -26.07 17.21
C VAL A 420 17.63 -26.02 15.69
N THR A 421 16.56 -25.88 14.92
CA THR A 421 16.62 -25.84 13.44
C THR A 421 16.53 -24.43 12.86
N ASP A 422 16.05 -23.45 13.63
CA ASP A 422 15.95 -22.05 13.23
C ASP A 422 15.84 -21.16 14.49
N MET A 423 16.23 -19.90 14.39
CA MET A 423 16.37 -18.98 15.52
C MET A 423 15.84 -17.60 15.15
N ARG A 424 15.10 -16.97 16.07
CA ARG A 424 14.72 -15.55 15.99
C ARG A 424 15.00 -14.92 17.34
N ASP A 425 15.87 -13.92 17.35
CA ASP A 425 16.19 -13.21 18.58
C ASP A 425 15.04 -12.32 19.03
N ALA A 426 15.08 -11.93 20.30
CA ALA A 426 14.16 -10.91 20.79
C ALA A 426 14.39 -9.60 20.04
N VAL A 427 13.30 -8.90 19.75
CA VAL A 427 13.34 -7.56 19.13
C VAL A 427 12.43 -6.67 19.96
N TYR A 428 12.83 -5.41 20.11
CA TYR A 428 12.08 -4.42 20.89
C TYR A 428 12.05 -4.70 22.40
N ASP A 429 13.10 -5.32 22.95
CA ASP A 429 13.23 -5.72 24.36
C ASP A 429 13.92 -4.66 25.24
N ASP A 430 14.57 -3.67 24.62
CA ASP A 430 15.23 -2.53 25.28
C ASP A 430 14.71 -1.18 24.74
N ILE A 431 14.10 -0.38 25.62
CA ILE A 431 13.57 0.96 25.28
C ILE A 431 14.68 2.01 25.05
N GLU A 432 15.94 1.71 25.34
CA GLU A 432 17.06 2.57 24.94
C GLU A 432 17.45 2.37 23.46
N ASP A 433 17.07 1.24 22.84
CA ASP A 433 17.29 1.02 21.42
C ASP A 433 16.33 1.85 20.57
N GLU A 434 16.88 2.54 19.55
CA GLU A 434 16.10 3.45 18.70
C GLU A 434 14.99 2.73 17.95
N THR A 435 15.19 1.48 17.51
CA THR A 435 14.14 0.74 16.81
C THR A 435 13.00 0.37 17.75
N THR A 436 13.30 0.02 19.02
CA THR A 436 12.30 -0.16 20.08
C THR A 436 11.53 1.11 20.37
N ARG A 437 12.23 2.24 20.48
CA ARG A 437 11.60 3.55 20.71
C ARG A 437 10.65 3.90 19.58
N GLN A 438 11.06 3.72 18.33
CA GLN A 438 10.20 3.99 17.17
C GLN A 438 9.00 3.04 17.11
N ALA A 439 9.17 1.75 17.39
CA ALA A 439 8.07 0.78 17.43
C ALA A 439 7.08 1.10 18.56
N THR A 440 7.58 1.44 19.75
CA THR A 440 6.80 1.87 20.91
C THR A 440 6.01 3.13 20.60
N ARG A 441 6.68 4.15 20.05
CA ARG A 441 6.08 5.44 19.66
C ARG A 441 4.97 5.22 18.64
N ARG A 442 5.24 4.45 17.60
CA ARG A 442 4.23 4.11 16.57
C ARG A 442 3.00 3.49 17.21
N ARG A 443 3.18 2.50 18.09
CA ARG A 443 2.06 1.82 18.76
C ARG A 443 1.26 2.77 19.66
N TYR A 444 1.95 3.64 20.40
CA TYR A 444 1.33 4.68 21.21
C TYR A 444 0.45 5.61 20.37
N ILE A 445 1.00 6.11 19.25
CA ILE A 445 0.28 7.02 18.34
C ILE A 445 -0.91 6.31 17.67
N ASP A 446 -0.75 5.05 17.26
CA ASP A 446 -1.83 4.26 16.66
C ASP A 446 -2.99 4.07 17.67
N GLU A 447 -2.69 3.79 18.95
CA GLU A 447 -3.70 3.67 20.01
C GLU A 447 -4.43 5.00 20.29
N LYS A 448 -3.70 6.12 20.27
CA LYS A 448 -4.30 7.46 20.38
C LYS A 448 -5.24 7.76 19.21
N LEU A 449 -4.83 7.41 17.98
CA LEU A 449 -5.66 7.58 16.80
C LEU A 449 -6.93 6.74 16.86
N ASP A 450 -6.83 5.48 17.30
CA ASP A 450 -7.98 4.59 17.45
C ASP A 450 -8.98 5.14 18.47
N ALA A 451 -8.49 5.61 19.62
CA ALA A 451 -9.33 6.26 20.64
C ALA A 451 -9.97 7.55 20.10
N TYR A 452 -9.23 8.34 19.33
CA TYR A 452 -9.72 9.58 18.72
C TYR A 452 -10.85 9.30 17.72
N VAL A 453 -10.66 8.34 16.82
CA VAL A 453 -11.69 7.98 15.83
C VAL A 453 -12.92 7.37 16.48
N ILE A 454 -12.76 6.61 17.59
CA ILE A 454 -13.91 6.16 18.39
C ILE A 454 -14.69 7.35 18.93
N ASN A 455 -14.01 8.36 19.48
CA ASN A 455 -14.66 9.57 19.96
C ASN A 455 -15.42 10.28 18.82
N LEU A 456 -14.78 10.46 17.65
CA LEU A 456 -15.43 11.04 16.47
C LEU A 456 -16.71 10.27 16.07
N ARG A 457 -16.63 8.93 16.05
CA ARG A 457 -17.74 8.04 15.69
C ARG A 457 -18.90 8.09 16.67
N THR A 458 -18.63 8.33 17.95
CA THR A 458 -19.63 8.18 19.03
C THR A 458 -20.22 9.51 19.49
N HIS A 459 -19.51 10.62 19.28
CA HIS A 459 -19.91 11.93 19.84
C HIS A 459 -19.96 13.05 18.80
N GLU A 460 -19.22 12.98 17.69
CA GLU A 460 -19.05 14.12 16.77
C GLU A 460 -19.82 13.98 15.47
N PHE A 461 -19.81 12.80 14.85
CA PHE A 461 -20.42 12.58 13.52
C PHE A 461 -21.38 11.40 13.53
N PRO A 462 -22.54 11.51 12.85
CA PRO A 462 -23.45 10.39 12.71
C PRO A 462 -22.85 9.32 11.79
N VAL A 463 -22.89 8.07 12.24
CA VAL A 463 -22.45 6.90 11.48
C VAL A 463 -23.59 5.88 11.41
N GLU A 464 -23.97 5.54 10.19
CA GLU A 464 -24.98 4.52 9.89
C GLU A 464 -24.32 3.39 9.10
N VAL A 465 -24.56 2.15 9.49
CA VAL A 465 -24.11 0.96 8.77
C VAL A 465 -25.33 0.12 8.43
N TYR A 466 -25.44 -0.29 7.17
CA TYR A 466 -26.58 -1.04 6.64
C TYR A 466 -26.17 -2.51 6.45
N ASP A 467 -26.01 -3.24 7.56
CA ASP A 467 -25.47 -4.60 7.57
C ASP A 467 -26.27 -5.57 6.67
N ASP A 468 -27.60 -5.49 6.71
CA ASP A 468 -28.48 -6.31 5.85
C ASP A 468 -28.22 -6.06 4.35
N VAL A 469 -27.97 -4.80 3.98
CA VAL A 469 -27.64 -4.43 2.60
C VAL A 469 -26.26 -4.98 2.23
N PHE A 470 -25.29 -4.89 3.14
CA PHE A 470 -23.94 -5.41 2.94
C PHE A 470 -23.95 -6.92 2.67
N PHE A 471 -24.54 -7.73 3.56
CA PHE A 471 -24.55 -9.19 3.42
C PHE A 471 -25.37 -9.65 2.22
N LYS A 472 -26.49 -8.96 1.91
CA LYS A 472 -27.26 -9.22 0.70
C LYS A 472 -26.43 -9.00 -0.57
N LEU A 473 -25.67 -7.90 -0.64
CA LEU A 473 -24.82 -7.60 -1.80
C LEU A 473 -23.64 -8.56 -1.91
N ALA A 474 -23.04 -8.95 -0.79
CA ALA A 474 -21.99 -9.98 -0.75
C ALA A 474 -22.50 -11.31 -1.33
N GLN A 475 -23.69 -11.76 -0.90
CA GLN A 475 -24.29 -12.97 -1.43
C GLN A 475 -24.62 -12.87 -2.93
N GLN A 476 -25.16 -11.72 -3.38
CA GLN A 476 -25.45 -11.48 -4.80
C GLN A 476 -24.19 -11.53 -5.67
N GLU A 477 -23.07 -11.01 -5.18
CA GLU A 477 -21.78 -11.06 -5.88
C GLU A 477 -21.31 -12.51 -6.02
N VAL A 478 -21.40 -13.31 -4.95
CA VAL A 478 -21.07 -14.75 -4.97
C VAL A 478 -21.93 -15.51 -6.00
N ASP A 479 -23.24 -15.28 -5.98
CA ASP A 479 -24.17 -15.92 -6.91
C ASP A 479 -23.91 -15.51 -8.36
N TRP A 480 -23.50 -14.25 -8.59
CA TRP A 480 -23.10 -13.77 -9.91
C TRP A 480 -21.84 -14.48 -10.41
N TYR A 481 -20.79 -14.55 -9.60
CA TYR A 481 -19.55 -15.25 -9.95
C TYR A 481 -19.80 -16.72 -10.23
N ARG A 482 -20.61 -17.41 -9.41
CA ARG A 482 -20.98 -18.82 -9.64
C ARG A 482 -21.58 -19.02 -11.04
N LYS A 483 -22.56 -18.20 -11.41
CA LYS A 483 -23.21 -18.25 -12.73
C LYS A 483 -22.24 -17.97 -13.89
N VAL A 484 -21.34 -16.98 -13.74
CA VAL A 484 -20.35 -16.67 -14.78
C VAL A 484 -19.34 -17.80 -14.90
N SER A 485 -18.84 -18.33 -13.78
CA SER A 485 -17.91 -19.47 -13.75
C SER A 485 -18.49 -20.71 -14.42
N GLU A 486 -19.75 -21.06 -14.15
CA GLU A 486 -20.46 -22.15 -14.82
C GLU A 486 -20.52 -21.93 -16.34
N LYS A 487 -20.78 -20.70 -16.78
CA LYS A 487 -20.90 -20.34 -18.20
C LYS A 487 -19.56 -20.30 -18.94
N THR A 488 -18.50 -19.82 -18.29
CA THR A 488 -17.20 -19.58 -18.94
C THR A 488 -16.16 -20.65 -18.67
N GLN A 489 -16.44 -21.59 -17.76
CA GLN A 489 -15.46 -22.56 -17.23
C GLN A 489 -14.19 -21.88 -16.69
N LYS A 490 -14.35 -20.71 -16.07
CA LYS A 490 -13.26 -19.93 -15.47
C LYS A 490 -13.50 -19.77 -13.97
N SER A 491 -12.43 -19.78 -13.20
CA SER A 491 -12.47 -19.39 -11.79
C SER A 491 -12.93 -17.93 -11.63
N PRO A 492 -13.53 -17.55 -10.49
CA PRO A 492 -13.83 -16.15 -10.18
C PRO A 492 -12.61 -15.22 -10.33
N GLU A 493 -11.43 -15.70 -9.94
CA GLU A 493 -10.15 -14.99 -10.04
C GLU A 493 -9.77 -14.69 -11.49
N GLU A 494 -9.89 -15.68 -12.39
CA GLU A 494 -9.66 -15.49 -13.82
C GLU A 494 -10.67 -14.52 -14.44
N ILE A 495 -11.94 -14.58 -14.02
CA ILE A 495 -12.99 -13.66 -14.47
C ILE A 495 -12.63 -12.23 -14.09
N ILE A 496 -12.09 -12.00 -12.89
CA ILE A 496 -11.69 -10.64 -12.43
C ILE A 496 -10.50 -10.13 -13.19
N GLU A 497 -9.50 -10.96 -13.41
CA GLU A 497 -8.34 -10.56 -14.18
C GLU A 497 -8.74 -10.21 -15.62
N ASP A 498 -9.70 -10.92 -16.20
CA ASP A 498 -10.25 -10.59 -17.52
C ASP A 498 -11.07 -9.29 -17.50
N LEU A 499 -11.91 -9.06 -16.50
CA LEU A 499 -12.62 -7.78 -16.31
C LEU A 499 -11.65 -6.62 -16.11
N ARG A 500 -10.53 -6.86 -15.42
CA ARG A 500 -9.47 -5.87 -15.21
C ARG A 500 -8.76 -5.52 -16.51
N LYS A 501 -8.57 -6.50 -17.41
CA LYS A 501 -8.02 -6.26 -18.75
C LYS A 501 -9.00 -5.50 -19.65
N LEU A 502 -10.31 -5.74 -19.52
CA LEU A 502 -11.34 -5.05 -20.31
C LEU A 502 -11.58 -3.59 -19.90
N LYS A 503 -11.29 -3.23 -18.64
CA LYS A 503 -11.35 -1.84 -18.13
C LYS A 503 -10.06 -1.02 -18.41
N LYS A 504 -9.02 -1.64 -18.97
CA LYS A 504 -7.77 -0.98 -19.38
C LYS A 504 -7.80 -0.70 -20.87
#